data_AF-A0A835RE30-F1
#
_entry.id   AF-A0A835RE30-F1
#
_cell.length_a   1.000
_cell.length_b   1.000
_cell.length_c   1.000
_cell.angle_alpha   90.00
_cell.angle_beta   90.00
_cell.angle_gamma   90.00
#
_symmetry.space_group_name_H-M   'P 1'
#
loop_
_entity.id
_entity.type
_entity.pdbx_description
1 polymer ?
#
loop_
_entity_poly.entity_id
_entity_poly.type
_entity_poly.pdbx_seq_one_letter_code
_entity_poly.pdbx_strand_id
1 'polypeptide(L)'
;MFRVAKQMPIDQLLVDHGPVMDDIGSYQCDLCDAELVHKIAQPILSGLSAACVDSTTGDFFRSPAMVAIELRKEMVDYITQRSETCISEMLLLAQVADGGLGRAFEQVIDDPAEIVACLMEDFAATKRNLLGRVSGWILSDSRENKIDDFVQEMEMNHFWMIDRREAVSEFLVRNLDYKNEFHCSMKFEGEQQLAEHKSVCSFRPVKCSNLGCRVSFVPCMRTSTTRFAPTKYCPAIRSVRRWY
;
A
#
# COMPACT_ATOMS: atom_id res chain seq x y z
N MET A 1 -24.06 7.18 -9.05
CA MET A 1 -23.81 8.64 -8.86
C MET A 1 -23.35 8.84 -7.42
N PHE A 2 -22.04 8.84 -7.18
CA PHE A 2 -21.48 8.98 -5.84
C PHE A 2 -21.72 10.40 -5.32
N ARG A 3 -22.35 10.54 -4.14
CA ARG A 3 -22.48 11.84 -3.47
C ARG A 3 -21.13 12.23 -2.87
N VAL A 4 -20.67 13.44 -3.18
CA VAL A 4 -19.46 14.03 -2.61
C VAL A 4 -19.72 14.33 -1.13
N ALA A 5 -19.19 13.50 -0.24
CA ALA A 5 -19.18 13.76 1.19
C ALA A 5 -17.97 14.65 1.54
N LYS A 6 -18.21 15.69 2.34
CA LYS A 6 -17.14 16.54 2.90
C LYS A 6 -16.17 15.69 3.74
N GLN A 7 -14.89 15.89 3.47
CA GLN A 7 -13.74 15.26 4.08
C GLN A 7 -13.70 15.49 5.61
N MET A 8 -13.45 14.44 6.40
CA MET A 8 -13.00 14.59 7.79
C MET A 8 -11.46 14.61 7.83
N PRO A 9 -10.83 15.48 8.65
CA PRO A 9 -9.39 15.46 8.88
C PRO A 9 -8.98 14.20 9.67
N ILE A 10 -7.79 13.68 9.40
CA ILE A 10 -7.24 12.45 10.03
C ILE A 10 -6.68 12.72 11.45
N ASP A 11 -6.62 13.97 11.90
CA ASP A 11 -5.84 14.36 13.08
C ASP A 11 -6.53 14.21 14.46
N GLN A 12 -7.54 13.35 14.63
CA GLN A 12 -8.32 13.30 15.88
C GLN A 12 -8.60 11.92 16.51
N LEU A 13 -7.76 10.91 16.26
CA LEU A 13 -7.91 9.58 16.87
C LEU A 13 -6.69 9.11 17.69
N LEU A 14 -6.12 9.99 18.53
CA LEU A 14 -5.12 9.57 19.53
C LEU A 14 -5.71 9.78 20.93
N VAL A 15 -6.03 8.67 21.59
CA VAL A 15 -6.43 8.61 23.01
C VAL A 15 -5.18 8.48 23.86
N ASP A 16 -5.19 9.26 24.93
CA ASP A 16 -4.19 9.45 25.98
C ASP A 16 -3.84 8.17 26.75
N HIS A 17 -2.54 7.85 26.83
CA HIS A 17 -1.98 6.90 27.78
C HIS A 17 -0.79 7.55 28.50
N GLY A 18 -0.83 7.49 29.84
CA GLY A 18 0.04 8.19 30.79
C GLY A 18 1.55 7.89 30.70
N PRO A 19 2.35 8.43 31.63
CA PRO A 19 3.73 8.81 31.37
C PRO A 19 4.65 7.60 31.23
N VAL A 20 5.02 7.31 29.98
CA VAL A 20 6.14 6.44 29.65
C VAL A 20 7.39 7.32 29.62
N MET A 21 8.45 6.89 30.30
CA MET A 21 9.75 7.58 30.33
C MET A 21 10.21 7.95 28.92
N ASP A 22 10.64 9.20 28.76
CA ASP A 22 11.06 9.83 27.51
C ASP A 22 11.90 8.90 26.60
N ASP A 23 11.31 8.46 25.48
CA ASP A 23 12.04 7.93 24.33
C ASP A 23 12.69 9.15 23.65
N ILE A 24 13.98 9.39 23.94
CA ILE A 24 14.73 10.52 23.39
C ILE A 24 14.89 10.28 21.87
N GLY A 25 13.94 10.86 21.11
CA GLY A 25 13.85 10.81 19.66
C GLY A 25 12.40 10.87 19.16
N SER A 26 11.64 11.93 19.45
CA SER A 26 10.20 12.01 19.17
C SER A 26 9.83 12.26 17.69
N TYR A 27 10.80 12.49 16.80
CA TYR A 27 10.56 12.77 15.38
C TYR A 27 11.18 11.69 14.48
N GLN A 28 10.36 10.91 13.80
CA GLN A 28 10.80 9.86 12.86
C GLN A 28 10.72 10.32 11.40
N CYS A 29 11.69 9.91 10.59
CA CYS A 29 11.60 10.08 9.14
C CYS A 29 10.49 9.20 8.53
N ASP A 30 9.62 9.80 7.74
CA ASP A 30 8.46 9.15 7.11
C ASP A 30 8.73 8.70 5.66
N LEU A 31 9.94 8.99 5.13
CA LEU A 31 10.28 8.75 3.74
C LEU A 31 10.48 7.25 3.46
N CYS A 32 9.81 6.79 2.40
CA CYS A 32 9.83 5.41 1.92
C CYS A 32 10.23 5.34 0.43
N ASP A 33 10.51 4.14 -0.07
CA ASP A 33 10.69 3.88 -1.50
C ASP A 33 9.38 4.16 -2.25
N ALA A 34 9.37 5.24 -3.04
CA ALA A 34 8.19 5.67 -3.79
C ALA A 34 7.75 4.67 -4.86
N GLU A 35 8.67 3.87 -5.43
CA GLU A 35 8.30 2.85 -6.41
C GLU A 35 7.57 1.69 -5.73
N LEU A 36 8.03 1.26 -4.56
CA LEU A 36 7.32 0.25 -3.77
C LEU A 36 5.96 0.76 -3.28
N VAL A 37 5.89 1.98 -2.76
CA VAL A 37 4.64 2.63 -2.35
C VAL A 37 3.63 2.65 -3.50
N HIS A 38 4.07 3.08 -4.69
CA HIS A 38 3.21 3.08 -5.88
C HIS A 38 2.79 1.67 -6.30
N LYS A 39 3.73 0.70 -6.29
CA LYS A 39 3.46 -0.72 -6.60
C LYS A 39 2.37 -1.29 -5.69
N ILE A 40 2.39 -0.97 -4.40
CA ILE A 40 1.38 -1.40 -3.43
C ILE A 40 0.05 -0.66 -3.63
N ALA A 41 0.08 0.63 -3.96
CA ALA A 41 -1.12 1.44 -4.13
C ALA A 41 -2.00 1.01 -5.32
N GLN A 42 -1.41 0.43 -6.36
CA GLN A 42 -2.11 -0.03 -7.56
C GLN A 42 -3.20 -1.08 -7.25
N PRO A 43 -2.88 -2.26 -6.69
CA PRO A 43 -3.86 -3.31 -6.44
C PRO A 43 -4.92 -2.95 -5.40
N ILE A 44 -4.69 -1.91 -4.57
CA ILE A 44 -5.63 -1.52 -3.50
C ILE A 44 -7.05 -1.27 -4.03
N LEU A 45 -7.20 -0.60 -5.18
CA LEU A 45 -8.52 -0.33 -5.74
C LEU A 45 -9.18 -1.58 -6.32
N SER A 46 -8.41 -2.45 -6.95
CA SER A 46 -8.89 -3.72 -7.50
C SER A 46 -9.35 -4.67 -6.41
N GLY A 47 -8.62 -4.80 -5.30
CA GLY A 47 -9.05 -5.64 -4.18
C GLY A 47 -10.27 -5.08 -3.44
N LEU A 48 -10.39 -3.75 -3.31
CA LEU A 48 -11.64 -3.15 -2.82
C LEU A 48 -12.81 -3.48 -3.76
N SER A 49 -12.61 -3.36 -5.07
CA SER A 49 -13.64 -3.65 -6.07
C SER A 49 -14.07 -5.11 -6.01
N ALA A 50 -13.10 -6.03 -5.87
CA ALA A 50 -13.37 -7.44 -5.65
C ALA A 50 -14.22 -7.69 -4.40
N ALA A 51 -13.90 -7.05 -3.26
CA ALA A 51 -14.70 -7.14 -2.04
C ALA A 51 -16.13 -6.60 -2.22
N CYS A 52 -16.30 -5.50 -2.96
CA CYS A 52 -17.62 -4.92 -3.25
C CYS A 52 -18.47 -5.83 -4.16
N VAL A 53 -17.86 -6.40 -5.19
CA VAL A 53 -18.53 -7.36 -6.09
C VAL A 53 -18.87 -8.64 -5.34
N ASP A 54 -17.93 -9.19 -4.55
CA ASP A 54 -18.11 -10.44 -3.82
C ASP A 54 -19.20 -10.33 -2.74
N SER A 55 -19.27 -9.20 -2.03
CA SER A 55 -20.28 -8.95 -0.98
C SER A 55 -21.70 -8.71 -1.50
N THR A 56 -21.84 -8.29 -2.76
CA THR A 56 -23.14 -8.01 -3.40
C THR A 56 -23.57 -9.09 -4.38
N THR A 57 -22.70 -10.07 -4.64
CA THR A 57 -23.03 -11.20 -5.50
C THR A 57 -24.22 -11.98 -4.92
N GLY A 58 -25.28 -12.09 -5.72
CA GLY A 58 -26.53 -12.76 -5.36
C GLY A 58 -27.53 -11.91 -4.59
N ASP A 59 -27.23 -10.64 -4.32
CA ASP A 59 -28.14 -9.68 -3.66
C ASP A 59 -28.74 -8.75 -4.72
N PHE A 60 -30.05 -8.85 -4.95
CA PHE A 60 -30.76 -8.01 -5.93
C PHE A 60 -31.01 -6.57 -5.46
N PHE A 61 -30.89 -6.32 -4.16
CA PHE A 61 -31.17 -5.01 -3.58
C PHE A 61 -29.88 -4.22 -3.31
N ARG A 62 -28.70 -4.85 -3.43
CA ARG A 62 -27.41 -4.21 -3.19
C ARG A 62 -26.53 -4.20 -4.43
N SER A 63 -25.84 -3.10 -4.66
CA SER A 63 -24.86 -2.94 -5.75
C SER A 63 -23.48 -2.63 -5.18
N PRO A 64 -22.39 -2.95 -5.90
CA PRO A 64 -21.02 -2.67 -5.44
C PRO A 64 -20.82 -1.21 -4.99
N ALA A 65 -21.39 -0.26 -5.72
CA ALA A 65 -21.32 1.17 -5.40
C ALA A 65 -21.92 1.53 -4.03
N MET A 66 -22.95 0.81 -3.57
CA MET A 66 -23.62 1.09 -2.30
C MET A 66 -22.83 0.62 -1.08
N VAL A 67 -21.94 -0.37 -1.24
CA VAL A 67 -21.11 -0.93 -0.16
C VAL A 67 -19.69 -0.36 -0.16
N ALA A 68 -19.26 0.30 -1.24
CA ALA A 68 -17.87 0.68 -1.46
C ALA A 68 -17.28 1.63 -0.39
N ILE A 69 -18.07 2.54 0.18
CA ILE A 69 -17.58 3.45 1.24
C ILE A 69 -17.28 2.68 2.52
N GLU A 70 -18.21 1.83 2.94
CA GLU A 70 -18.08 1.02 4.15
C GLU A 70 -16.94 0.02 4.01
N LEU A 71 -16.90 -0.73 2.91
CA LEU A 71 -15.86 -1.72 2.66
C LEU A 71 -14.47 -1.10 2.47
N ARG A 72 -14.36 0.12 1.95
CA ARG A 72 -13.07 0.83 1.91
C ARG A 72 -12.54 1.11 3.31
N LYS A 73 -13.40 1.60 4.20
CA LYS A 73 -13.02 1.84 5.59
C LYS A 73 -12.61 0.53 6.25
N GLU A 74 -13.45 -0.49 6.14
CA GLU A 74 -13.18 -1.79 6.75
C GLU A 74 -11.89 -2.44 6.21
N MET A 75 -11.63 -2.33 4.90
CA MET A 75 -10.41 -2.84 4.29
C MET A 75 -9.18 -2.11 4.82
N VAL A 76 -9.22 -0.77 4.90
CA VAL A 76 -8.11 0.03 5.43
C VAL A 76 -7.85 -0.32 6.90
N ASP A 77 -8.90 -0.41 7.71
CA ASP A 77 -8.78 -0.81 9.12
C ASP A 77 -8.17 -2.21 9.24
N TYR A 78 -8.65 -3.17 8.44
CA TYR A 78 -8.15 -4.54 8.41
C TYR A 78 -6.67 -4.63 8.02
N ILE A 79 -6.27 -4.06 6.88
CA ILE A 79 -4.88 -4.17 6.40
C ILE A 79 -3.90 -3.41 7.29
N THR A 80 -4.33 -2.28 7.87
CA THR A 80 -3.54 -1.51 8.85
C THR A 80 -3.28 -2.38 10.08
N GLN A 81 -4.34 -2.88 10.72
CA GLN A 81 -4.22 -3.73 11.91
C GLN A 81 -3.38 -4.99 11.64
N ARG A 82 -3.61 -5.66 10.50
CA ARG A 82 -2.87 -6.87 10.15
C ARG A 82 -1.40 -6.59 9.87
N SER A 83 -1.08 -5.46 9.24
CA SER A 83 0.32 -5.10 8.95
C SER A 83 1.17 -4.93 10.21
N GLU A 84 0.57 -4.51 11.33
CA GLU A 84 1.27 -4.32 12.59
C GLU A 84 1.73 -5.64 13.23
N THR A 85 0.98 -6.73 13.02
CA THR A 85 1.27 -8.03 13.66
C THR A 85 1.83 -9.08 12.69
N CYS A 86 1.61 -8.92 11.38
CA CYS A 86 1.88 -9.93 10.36
C CYS A 86 3.33 -10.43 10.38
N ILE A 87 4.32 -9.54 10.43
CA ILE A 87 5.74 -9.94 10.43
C ILE A 87 6.08 -10.77 11.67
N SER A 88 5.59 -10.35 12.84
CA SER A 88 5.84 -11.07 14.09
C SER A 88 5.19 -12.46 14.07
N GLU A 89 3.97 -12.58 13.55
CA GLU A 89 3.29 -13.87 13.36
C GLU A 89 4.07 -14.80 12.42
N MET A 90 4.52 -14.29 11.27
CA MET A 90 5.29 -15.06 10.30
C MET A 90 6.62 -15.56 10.89
N LEU A 91 7.33 -14.69 11.62
CA LEU A 91 8.57 -15.05 12.29
C LEU A 91 8.36 -16.10 13.38
N LEU A 92 7.26 -16.03 14.13
CA LEU A 92 6.91 -17.04 15.13
C LEU A 92 6.56 -18.38 14.49
N LEU A 93 5.76 -18.39 13.42
CA LEU A 93 5.41 -19.62 12.70
C LEU A 93 6.63 -20.31 12.09
N ALA A 94 7.55 -19.54 11.50
CA ALA A 94 8.79 -20.06 10.96
C ALA A 94 9.70 -20.68 12.05
N GLN A 95 9.73 -20.11 13.26
CA GLN A 95 10.47 -20.68 14.39
C GLN A 95 9.91 -22.02 14.87
N VAL A 96 8.58 -22.18 14.87
CA VAL A 96 7.91 -23.43 15.29
C VAL A 96 8.11 -24.54 14.26
N ALA A 97 8.17 -24.21 12.97
CA ALA A 97 8.28 -25.17 11.89
C ALA A 97 9.69 -25.80 11.75
N ASP A 98 10.76 -25.05 12.04
CA ASP A 98 12.12 -25.41 11.57
C ASP A 98 13.10 -25.87 12.67
N GLY A 99 12.65 -26.07 13.92
CA GLY A 99 13.46 -26.71 14.98
C GLY A 99 14.79 -26.02 15.36
N GLY A 100 15.07 -24.81 14.85
CA GLY A 100 16.30 -24.06 15.11
C GLY A 100 16.30 -22.68 14.45
N LEU A 101 16.84 -21.67 15.16
CA LEU A 101 16.75 -20.23 14.87
C LEU A 101 17.37 -19.76 13.52
N GLY A 102 18.17 -20.61 12.87
CA GLY A 102 19.10 -20.18 11.80
C GLY A 102 18.57 -20.24 10.36
N ARG A 103 17.51 -21.01 10.07
CA ARG A 103 16.94 -21.15 8.70
C ARG A 103 15.53 -20.57 8.53
N ALA A 104 14.83 -20.33 9.64
CA ALA A 104 13.46 -19.81 9.66
C ALA A 104 13.32 -18.42 8.99
N PHE A 105 14.35 -17.57 9.05
CA PHE A 105 14.33 -16.22 8.49
C PHE A 105 14.32 -16.18 6.95
N GLU A 106 14.81 -17.23 6.26
CA GLU A 106 14.88 -17.24 4.79
C GLU A 106 13.54 -17.62 4.12
N GLN A 107 12.56 -18.11 4.89
CA GLN A 107 11.26 -18.58 4.35
C GLN A 107 10.12 -17.57 4.53
N VAL A 108 10.38 -16.42 5.17
CA VAL A 108 9.40 -15.35 5.31
C VAL A 108 9.28 -14.64 3.96
N ILE A 109 8.05 -14.42 3.49
CA ILE A 109 7.80 -13.55 2.34
C ILE A 109 8.42 -12.20 2.65
N ASP A 110 9.48 -11.84 1.92
CA ASP A 110 10.29 -10.65 2.20
C ASP A 110 9.88 -9.43 1.34
N ASP A 111 9.00 -9.59 0.34
CA ASP A 111 8.48 -8.46 -0.47
C ASP A 111 7.21 -7.88 0.18
N PRO A 112 7.23 -6.63 0.71
CA PRO A 112 6.04 -6.01 1.29
C PRO A 112 4.85 -5.97 0.34
N ALA A 113 5.08 -5.89 -0.98
CA ALA A 113 3.98 -5.88 -1.95
C ALA A 113 3.27 -7.24 -2.04
N GLU A 114 3.98 -8.34 -1.90
CA GLU A 114 3.39 -9.69 -1.87
C GLU A 114 2.59 -9.89 -0.59
N ILE A 115 3.11 -9.44 0.56
CA ILE A 115 2.39 -9.50 1.84
C ILE A 115 1.08 -8.71 1.76
N VAL A 116 1.10 -7.48 1.23
CA VAL A 116 -0.12 -6.68 1.09
C VAL A 116 -1.12 -7.37 0.15
N ALA A 117 -0.66 -7.96 -0.96
CA ALA A 117 -1.54 -8.71 -1.86
C ALA A 117 -2.24 -9.87 -1.12
N CYS A 118 -1.52 -10.64 -0.30
CA CYS A 118 -2.11 -11.69 0.52
C CYS A 118 -3.15 -11.14 1.52
N LEU A 119 -2.83 -10.05 2.22
CA LEU A 119 -3.78 -9.42 3.16
C LEU A 119 -5.06 -8.95 2.45
N MET A 120 -4.94 -8.42 1.23
CA MET A 120 -6.07 -8.01 0.42
C MET A 120 -6.94 -9.20 -0.03
N GLU A 121 -6.30 -10.29 -0.44
CA GLU A 121 -6.99 -11.53 -0.81
C GLU A 121 -7.74 -12.14 0.38
N ASP A 122 -7.10 -12.17 1.56
CA ASP A 122 -7.71 -12.62 2.81
C ASP A 122 -8.93 -11.76 3.16
N PHE A 123 -8.79 -10.44 3.09
CA PHE A 123 -9.91 -9.52 3.31
C PHE A 123 -11.06 -9.80 2.33
N ALA A 124 -10.77 -9.89 1.02
CA ALA A 124 -11.79 -10.16 0.01
C ALA A 124 -12.48 -11.51 0.24
N ALA A 125 -11.73 -12.53 0.67
CA ALA A 125 -12.27 -13.85 1.02
C ALA A 125 -13.30 -13.76 2.16
N THR A 126 -13.12 -12.86 3.14
CA THR A 126 -14.12 -12.63 4.20
C THR A 126 -15.44 -12.05 3.70
N LYS A 127 -15.46 -11.46 2.49
CA LYS A 127 -16.63 -10.79 1.90
C LYS A 127 -17.44 -11.67 0.95
N ARG A 128 -16.96 -12.88 0.65
CA ARG A 128 -17.66 -13.82 -0.23
C ARG A 128 -18.88 -14.41 0.48
N ASN A 129 -20.07 -14.15 -0.09
CA ASN A 129 -21.32 -14.75 0.40
C ASN A 129 -21.35 -16.28 0.17
N LEU A 130 -22.01 -17.02 1.07
CA LEU A 130 -22.16 -18.49 1.00
C LEU A 130 -22.82 -18.98 -0.31
N LEU A 131 -23.69 -18.18 -0.92
CA LEU A 131 -24.36 -18.50 -2.20
C LEU A 131 -23.43 -18.36 -3.42
N GLY A 132 -22.39 -17.53 -3.33
CA GLY A 132 -21.35 -17.40 -4.36
C GLY A 132 -20.37 -18.58 -4.39
N ARG A 133 -20.32 -19.39 -3.32
CA ARG A 133 -19.43 -20.57 -3.21
C ARG A 133 -19.88 -21.75 -4.07
N VAL A 134 -21.18 -21.85 -4.38
CA VAL A 134 -21.77 -23.00 -5.11
C VAL A 134 -21.88 -22.72 -6.62
N SER A 135 -21.82 -21.45 -7.03
CA SER A 135 -21.88 -21.01 -8.44
C SER A 135 -20.50 -20.70 -9.04
N GLY A 136 -19.42 -20.91 -8.27
CA GLY A 136 -18.09 -20.32 -8.48
C GLY A 136 -17.19 -20.90 -9.59
N TRP A 137 -17.53 -22.00 -10.26
CA TRP A 137 -16.68 -22.53 -11.35
C TRP A 137 -17.09 -22.02 -12.74
N ILE A 138 -18.38 -21.73 -12.98
CA ILE A 138 -18.92 -21.42 -14.32
C ILE A 138 -19.00 -19.90 -14.61
N LEU A 139 -18.70 -19.03 -13.65
CA LEU A 139 -18.86 -17.56 -13.76
C LEU A 139 -17.60 -16.75 -13.44
N SER A 140 -16.40 -17.35 -13.37
CA SER A 140 -15.15 -16.63 -13.06
C SER A 140 -14.92 -15.44 -14.00
N ASP A 141 -15.09 -15.66 -15.30
CA ASP A 141 -14.90 -14.63 -16.33
C ASP A 141 -15.95 -13.51 -16.20
N SER A 142 -17.17 -13.84 -15.75
CA SER A 142 -18.20 -12.83 -15.46
C SER A 142 -17.87 -12.01 -14.22
N ARG A 143 -17.23 -12.61 -13.21
CA ARG A 143 -16.80 -11.93 -12.00
C ARG A 143 -15.65 -10.97 -12.28
N GLU A 144 -14.61 -11.42 -12.96
CA GLU A 144 -13.45 -10.60 -13.30
C GLU A 144 -13.86 -9.39 -14.14
N ASN A 145 -14.68 -9.59 -15.18
CA ASN A 145 -15.24 -8.48 -15.96
C ASN A 145 -16.00 -7.46 -15.09
N LYS A 146 -16.82 -7.92 -14.12
CA LYS A 146 -17.54 -7.01 -13.20
C LYS A 146 -16.59 -6.24 -12.29
N ILE A 147 -15.47 -6.84 -11.89
CA ILE A 147 -14.45 -6.17 -11.09
C ILE A 147 -13.78 -5.10 -11.93
N ASP A 148 -13.36 -5.42 -13.16
CA ASP A 148 -12.69 -4.47 -14.05
C ASP A 148 -13.61 -3.29 -14.43
N ASP A 149 -14.87 -3.57 -14.78
CA ASP A 149 -15.88 -2.55 -15.04
C ASP A 149 -16.06 -1.61 -13.83
N PHE A 150 -16.08 -2.18 -12.62
CA PHE A 150 -16.26 -1.41 -11.40
C PHE A 150 -14.99 -0.63 -10.99
N VAL A 151 -13.80 -1.18 -11.20
CA VAL A 151 -12.53 -0.45 -11.05
C VAL A 151 -12.54 0.77 -11.97
N GLN A 152 -12.90 0.60 -13.24
CA GLN A 152 -12.98 1.70 -14.20
C GLN A 152 -14.01 2.74 -13.76
N GLU A 153 -15.19 2.32 -13.29
CA GLU A 153 -16.19 3.24 -12.72
C GLU A 153 -15.60 4.05 -11.56
N MET A 154 -14.89 3.41 -10.63
CA MET A 154 -14.29 4.08 -9.48
C MET A 154 -13.20 5.07 -9.88
N GLU A 155 -12.39 4.75 -10.88
CA GLU A 155 -11.35 5.65 -11.41
C GLU A 155 -11.94 6.87 -12.10
N MET A 156 -12.94 6.67 -12.98
CA MET A 156 -13.62 7.75 -13.68
C MET A 156 -14.33 8.71 -12.72
N ASN A 157 -14.86 8.20 -11.61
CA ASN A 157 -15.52 8.99 -10.58
C ASN A 157 -14.56 9.55 -9.51
N HIS A 158 -13.25 9.29 -9.63
CA HIS A 158 -12.24 9.67 -8.64
C HIS A 158 -12.58 9.21 -7.21
N PHE A 159 -13.23 8.06 -7.09
CA PHE A 159 -13.74 7.54 -5.83
C PHE A 159 -12.62 7.36 -4.79
N TRP A 160 -11.46 6.84 -5.22
CA TRP A 160 -10.27 6.69 -4.41
C TRP A 160 -9.00 6.92 -5.24
N MET A 161 -8.60 8.19 -5.31
CA MET A 161 -7.43 8.64 -6.07
C MET A 161 -6.14 7.97 -5.61
N ILE A 162 -5.18 7.83 -6.53
CA ILE A 162 -3.91 7.14 -6.29
C ILE A 162 -3.14 7.72 -5.10
N ASP A 163 -3.04 9.04 -4.96
CA ASP A 163 -2.33 9.70 -3.84
C ASP A 163 -2.86 9.26 -2.46
N ARG A 164 -4.17 8.98 -2.36
CA ARG A 164 -4.77 8.48 -1.11
C ARG A 164 -4.49 7.01 -0.86
N ARG A 165 -4.29 6.22 -1.92
CA ARG A 165 -3.87 4.82 -1.83
C ARG A 165 -2.38 4.74 -1.50
N GLU A 166 -1.58 5.66 -2.03
CA GLU A 166 -0.16 5.81 -1.69
C GLU A 166 0.03 6.16 -0.21
N ALA A 167 -0.78 7.07 0.36
CA ALA A 167 -0.72 7.36 1.80
C ALA A 167 -0.95 6.11 2.69
N VAL A 168 -1.89 5.22 2.31
CA VAL A 168 -2.08 3.94 3.00
C VAL A 168 -0.88 3.01 2.76
N SER A 169 -0.35 3.00 1.54
CA SER A 169 0.80 2.17 1.16
C SER A 169 2.08 2.57 1.89
N GLU A 170 2.32 3.86 2.10
CA GLU A 170 3.43 4.38 2.92
C GLU A 170 3.37 3.84 4.36
N PHE A 171 2.17 3.83 4.94
CA PHE A 171 1.96 3.25 6.26
C PHE A 171 2.25 1.74 6.27
N LEU A 172 1.73 1.00 5.27
CA LEU A 172 1.95 -0.44 5.16
C LEU A 172 3.45 -0.78 4.99
N VAL A 173 4.18 -0.02 4.18
CA VAL A 173 5.63 -0.23 3.99
C VAL A 173 6.38 -0.09 5.32
N ARG A 174 6.09 0.95 6.12
CA ARG A 174 6.76 1.15 7.41
C ARG A 174 6.52 0.00 8.41
N ASN A 175 5.36 -0.66 8.34
CA ASN A 175 5.06 -1.79 9.21
C ASN A 175 5.66 -3.11 8.71
N LEU A 176 5.71 -3.31 7.39
CA LEU A 176 6.11 -4.57 6.78
C LEU A 176 7.61 -4.66 6.49
N ASP A 177 8.28 -3.53 6.30
CA ASP A 177 9.72 -3.47 6.02
C ASP A 177 10.56 -3.57 7.30
N TYR A 178 10.52 -4.73 7.95
CA TYR A 178 11.24 -4.97 9.21
C TYR A 178 12.77 -4.92 9.08
N LYS A 179 13.30 -5.06 7.86
CA LYS A 179 14.73 -4.95 7.56
C LYS A 179 15.16 -3.49 7.28
N ASN A 180 14.21 -2.56 7.17
CA ASN A 180 14.44 -1.16 6.81
C ASN A 180 15.12 -0.99 5.44
N GLU A 181 14.78 -1.84 4.47
CA GLU A 181 15.32 -1.80 3.10
C GLU A 181 14.58 -0.79 2.21
N PHE A 182 13.34 -0.48 2.55
CA PHE A 182 12.40 0.32 1.78
C PHE A 182 11.88 1.56 2.51
N HIS A 183 12.26 1.78 3.77
CA HIS A 183 11.96 3.02 4.49
C HIS A 183 13.11 3.50 5.37
N CYS A 184 13.07 4.79 5.71
CA CYS A 184 14.03 5.37 6.64
C CYS A 184 13.66 5.06 8.10
N SER A 185 14.56 4.41 8.83
CA SER A 185 14.39 4.10 10.26
C SER A 185 15.01 5.14 11.21
N MET A 186 15.55 6.25 10.67
CA MET A 186 16.21 7.27 11.49
C MET A 186 15.20 8.06 12.33
N LYS A 187 15.56 8.27 13.60
CA LYS A 187 14.83 9.10 14.58
C LYS A 187 15.69 10.30 15.00
N PHE A 188 15.03 11.39 15.37
CA PHE A 188 15.65 12.67 15.72
C PHE A 188 15.00 13.27 16.96
N GLU A 189 15.77 14.05 17.70
CA GLU A 189 15.31 14.72 18.93
C GLU A 189 14.45 15.97 18.63
N GLY A 190 14.59 16.53 17.43
CA GLY A 190 13.89 17.75 17.06
C GLY A 190 13.49 17.81 15.58
N GLU A 191 12.42 18.56 15.31
CA GLU A 191 11.87 18.77 13.98
C GLU A 191 12.90 19.38 13.01
N GLN A 192 13.78 20.27 13.50
CA GLN A 192 14.85 20.84 12.69
C GLN A 192 15.84 19.78 12.19
N GLN A 193 16.29 18.88 13.07
CA GLN A 193 17.19 17.79 12.69
C GLN A 193 16.53 16.85 11.68
N LEU A 194 15.24 16.56 11.86
CA LEU A 194 14.45 15.79 10.90
C LEU A 194 14.35 16.50 9.54
N ALA A 195 14.09 17.81 9.52
CA ALA A 195 14.00 18.59 8.29
C ALA A 195 15.33 18.61 7.53
N GLU A 196 16.44 18.81 8.24
CA GLU A 196 17.80 18.72 7.68
C GLU A 196 18.04 17.33 7.09
N HIS A 197 17.67 16.27 7.81
CA HIS A 197 17.77 14.90 7.30
C HIS A 197 16.94 14.65 6.04
N LYS A 198 15.66 15.08 6.00
CA LYS A 198 14.79 14.84 4.82
C LYS A 198 15.40 15.39 3.52
N SER A 199 16.22 16.44 3.61
CA SER A 199 16.92 17.02 2.46
C SER A 199 18.04 16.12 1.89
N VAL A 200 18.60 15.22 2.70
CA VAL A 200 19.72 14.33 2.34
C VAL A 200 19.36 12.84 2.39
N CYS A 201 18.16 12.48 2.87
CA CYS A 201 17.68 11.11 2.96
C CYS A 201 17.82 10.37 1.62
N SER A 202 18.20 9.08 1.68
CA SER A 202 18.29 8.20 0.50
C SER A 202 16.93 8.00 -0.18
N PHE A 203 15.84 8.07 0.59
CA PHE A 203 14.47 7.94 0.11
C PHE A 203 13.84 9.27 -0.31
N ARG A 204 14.60 10.37 -0.32
CA ARG A 204 14.05 11.68 -0.69
C ARG A 204 13.60 11.70 -2.16
N PRO A 205 12.45 12.32 -2.48
CA PRO A 205 12.07 12.56 -3.85
C PRO A 205 12.98 13.62 -4.48
N VAL A 206 13.58 13.30 -5.62
CA VAL A 206 14.37 14.20 -6.45
C VAL A 206 13.57 14.58 -7.68
N LYS A 207 13.45 15.89 -7.93
CA LYS A 207 12.78 16.43 -9.12
C LYS A 207 13.63 16.18 -10.36
N CYS A 208 12.98 15.87 -11.47
CA CYS A 208 13.62 15.82 -12.77
C CYS A 208 14.24 17.18 -13.12
N SER A 209 15.49 17.18 -13.58
CA SER A 209 16.21 18.39 -14.00
C SER A 209 15.76 18.94 -15.36
N ASN A 210 14.91 18.20 -16.10
CA ASN A 210 14.40 18.65 -17.39
C ASN A 210 13.39 19.77 -17.22
N LEU A 211 13.61 20.89 -17.92
CA LEU A 211 12.72 22.04 -17.90
C LEU A 211 11.30 21.64 -18.31
N GLY A 212 10.31 21.99 -17.48
CA GLY A 212 8.90 21.64 -17.68
C GLY A 212 8.50 20.23 -17.20
N CYS A 213 9.45 19.40 -16.77
CA CYS A 213 9.14 18.10 -16.17
C CYS A 213 8.76 18.27 -14.69
N ARG A 214 7.59 17.76 -14.29
CA ARG A 214 7.10 17.78 -12.90
C ARG A 214 7.29 16.43 -12.19
N VAL A 215 7.99 15.49 -12.80
CA VAL A 215 8.22 14.15 -12.25
C VAL A 215 9.23 14.24 -11.12
N SER A 216 8.91 13.59 -10.01
CA SER A 216 9.82 13.33 -8.89
C SER A 216 10.12 11.84 -8.83
N PHE A 217 11.33 11.46 -8.47
CA PHE A 217 11.76 10.07 -8.34
C PHE A 217 12.69 9.90 -7.14
N VAL A 218 12.72 8.72 -6.53
CA VAL A 218 13.63 8.42 -5.42
C VAL A 218 14.96 7.90 -5.98
N PRO A 219 16.13 8.43 -5.58
CA PRO A 219 17.43 8.01 -6.12
C PRO A 219 17.91 6.62 -5.72
N CYS A 220 17.19 5.88 -4.86
CA CYS A 220 17.76 4.81 -4.04
C CYS A 220 18.68 3.84 -4.83
N MET A 221 19.91 3.74 -4.34
CA MET A 221 21.00 2.94 -4.88
C MET A 221 20.69 1.45 -4.76
N ARG A 222 20.62 0.74 -5.88
CA ARG A 222 20.88 -0.71 -5.90
C ARG A 222 22.38 -0.96 -5.95
N THR A 223 22.96 -1.42 -4.84
CA THR A 223 24.18 -2.24 -4.91
C THR A 223 23.80 -3.59 -5.53
N SER A 224 24.42 -3.87 -6.67
CA SER A 224 24.32 -5.08 -7.52
C SER A 224 23.02 -5.29 -8.34
N THR A 225 23.17 -5.06 -9.64
CA THR A 225 22.42 -5.63 -10.79
C THR A 225 21.21 -4.91 -11.37
N THR A 226 20.80 -3.73 -10.91
CA THR A 226 19.85 -2.92 -11.70
C THR A 226 20.23 -1.45 -11.67
N ARG A 227 20.95 -1.05 -12.71
CA ARG A 227 21.30 0.33 -13.00
C ARG A 227 19.99 1.11 -13.21
N PHE A 228 19.57 1.91 -12.24
CA PHE A 228 18.42 2.80 -12.38
C PHE A 228 18.66 3.74 -13.56
N ALA A 229 17.80 3.65 -14.56
CA ALA A 229 17.76 4.58 -15.67
C ALA A 229 16.53 5.48 -15.48
N PRO A 230 16.68 6.82 -15.44
CA PRO A 230 15.58 7.80 -15.35
C PRO A 230 14.51 7.69 -16.47
N THR A 231 14.72 6.80 -17.42
CA THR A 231 13.97 6.61 -18.67
C THR A 231 12.58 5.99 -18.48
N LYS A 232 12.30 5.27 -17.38
CA LYS A 232 11.00 4.56 -17.24
C LYS A 232 9.83 5.49 -16.87
N TYR A 233 10.08 6.52 -16.07
CA TYR A 233 9.02 7.36 -15.49
C TYR A 233 9.08 8.84 -15.89
N CYS A 234 10.07 9.27 -16.69
CA CYS A 234 10.12 10.62 -17.24
C CYS A 234 9.61 10.63 -18.70
N PRO A 235 8.41 11.19 -18.98
CA PRO A 235 7.87 11.29 -20.34
C PRO A 235 8.80 12.07 -21.29
N ALA A 236 9.54 13.05 -20.76
CA ALA A 236 10.48 13.87 -21.55
C ALA A 236 11.68 13.08 -22.09
N ILE A 237 12.05 11.96 -21.47
CA ILE A 237 13.18 11.12 -21.93
C ILE A 237 12.72 10.09 -22.97
N ARG A 238 11.44 9.66 -22.95
CA ARG A 238 10.87 8.76 -23.97
C ARG A 238 10.83 9.40 -25.36
N SER A 239 10.71 10.72 -25.45
CA SER A 239 10.61 11.48 -26.71
C SER A 239 11.92 11.56 -27.50
N VAL A 240 13.08 11.41 -26.85
CA VAL A 240 14.39 11.63 -27.48
C VAL A 240 14.92 10.36 -28.18
N ARG A 241 14.41 9.17 -27.83
CA ARG A 241 14.86 7.89 -28.42
C ARG A 241 14.10 7.45 -29.68
N ARG A 242 13.27 8.31 -30.27
CA ARG A 242 12.57 8.03 -31.55
C ARG A 242 13.22 8.69 -32.77
N TRP A 243 14.38 9.33 -32.58
CA TRP A 243 15.16 9.97 -33.64
C TRP A 243 16.66 9.67 -33.46
N TYR A 244 17.04 8.40 -33.49
CA TYR A 244 18.36 7.90 -33.92
C TYR A 244 18.20 6.43 -34.33
#